data_AF-A0A2D8S368-F1
#
_entry.id   AF-A0A2D8S368-F1
#
_cell.length_a   1.000
_cell.length_b   1.000
_cell.length_c   1.000
_cell.angle_alpha   90.00
_cell.angle_beta   90.00
_cell.angle_gamma   90.00
#
_symmetry.space_group_name_H-M   'P 1'
#
loop_
_entity.id
_entity.type
_entity.pdbx_description
1 polymer ?
#
loop_
_entity_poly.entity_id
_entity_poly.type
_entity_poly.pdbx_seq_one_letter_code
_entity_poly.pdbx_strand_id
1 'polypeptide(L)'
;DEFKNKNVLLVDDSIVRGTTMKEIVAMCYKSGAKKVSVASSSSEVKFPNVYGIDMPAKSELIASNRSLEEIKEFIGCDNLVYQDLSDLIDSVTELNSELDDVEKSIFTGVYPTNITDRYLEDLEKKRQAINS
;
A
#
# COMPACT_ATOMS: atom_id res chain seq x y z
N ASP A 1 1.73 13.56 25.70
CA ASP A 1 3.14 13.22 25.97
C ASP A 1 3.76 12.20 25.03
N GLU A 2 2.99 11.34 24.35
CA GLU A 2 3.60 10.30 23.50
C GLU A 2 4.33 10.79 22.24
N PHE A 3 3.93 11.93 21.66
CA PHE A 3 4.49 12.41 20.39
C PHE A 3 5.41 13.63 20.57
N LYS A 4 5.17 14.45 21.60
CA LYS A 4 5.82 15.74 21.77
C LYS A 4 7.34 15.60 21.87
N ASN A 5 8.05 16.32 21.02
CA ASN A 5 9.52 16.35 20.92
C ASN A 5 10.20 15.02 20.60
N LYS A 6 9.46 14.00 20.14
CA LYS A 6 10.00 12.68 19.76
C LYS A 6 10.10 12.52 18.25
N ASN A 7 11.00 11.64 17.81
CA ASN A 7 10.97 11.08 16.45
C ASN A 7 10.11 9.82 16.51
N VAL A 8 9.09 9.73 15.67
CA VAL A 8 8.06 8.69 15.72
C VAL A 8 8.15 7.84 14.46
N LEU A 9 8.08 6.51 14.63
CA LEU A 9 7.86 5.56 13.55
C LEU A 9 6.42 5.05 13.65
N LEU A 10 5.64 5.30 12.61
CA LEU A 10 4.31 4.72 12.44
C LEU A 10 4.46 3.44 11.62
N VAL A 11 3.81 2.38 12.07
CA VAL A 11 3.75 1.11 11.34
C VAL A 11 2.29 0.81 11.04
N ASP A 12 1.98 0.53 9.79
CA ASP A 12 0.65 0.16 9.34
C ASP A 12 0.71 -1.11 8.48
N ASP A 13 -0.42 -1.78 8.34
CA ASP A 13 -0.47 -3.03 7.58
C ASP A 13 -0.11 -2.81 6.11
N SER A 14 -0.71 -1.78 5.50
CA SER A 14 -0.63 -1.46 4.08
C SER A 14 -0.99 0.01 3.80
N ILE A 15 -0.56 0.52 2.65
CA ILE A 15 -0.93 1.86 2.18
C ILE A 15 -1.62 1.74 0.83
N VAL A 16 -2.94 1.91 0.81
CA VAL A 16 -3.78 1.76 -0.40
C VAL A 16 -3.99 3.10 -1.12
N ARG A 17 -4.83 3.99 -0.56
CA ARG A 17 -5.06 5.35 -1.11
C ARG A 17 -4.12 6.40 -0.52
N GLY A 18 -3.47 6.10 0.60
CA GLY A 18 -2.56 7.00 1.31
C GLY A 18 -3.22 8.15 2.10
N THR A 19 -4.50 8.44 1.87
CA THR A 19 -5.21 9.55 2.53
C THR A 19 -5.30 9.38 4.04
N THR A 20 -5.61 8.17 4.53
CA THR A 20 -5.64 7.87 5.97
C THR A 20 -4.28 8.08 6.61
N MET A 21 -3.21 7.53 6.01
CA MET A 21 -1.85 7.69 6.55
C MET A 21 -1.41 9.15 6.57
N LYS A 22 -1.77 9.93 5.54
CA LYS A 22 -1.54 11.39 5.50
C LYS A 22 -2.19 12.11 6.69
N GLU A 23 -3.43 11.77 7.02
CA GLU A 23 -4.13 12.34 8.17
C GLU A 23 -3.46 11.95 9.50
N ILE A 24 -3.05 10.69 9.66
CA ILE A 24 -2.35 10.19 10.84
C ILE A 24 -1.00 10.91 11.03
N VAL A 25 -0.22 11.07 9.96
CA VAL A 25 1.06 11.80 9.99
C VAL A 25 0.83 13.26 10.39
N ALA A 26 -0.18 13.92 9.82
CA ALA A 26 -0.54 15.28 10.19
C ALA A 26 -0.94 15.39 11.68
N MET A 27 -1.66 14.41 12.22
CA MET A 27 -2.01 14.35 13.65
C MET A 27 -0.77 14.19 14.55
N CYS A 28 0.22 13.42 14.12
CA CYS A 28 1.48 13.25 14.85
C CYS A 28 2.24 14.59 14.97
N TYR A 29 2.37 15.34 13.86
CA TYR A 29 3.00 16.67 13.91
C TYR A 29 2.19 17.68 14.73
N LYS A 30 0.85 17.68 14.61
CA LYS A 30 -0.03 18.51 15.47
C LYS A 30 0.17 18.19 16.96
N SER A 31 0.53 16.95 17.29
CA SER A 31 0.84 16.49 18.65
C SER A 31 2.28 16.79 19.09
N GLY A 32 3.06 17.47 18.25
CA GLY A 32 4.41 17.95 18.56
C GLY A 32 5.55 17.00 18.21
N ALA A 33 5.33 16.01 17.34
CA ALA A 33 6.42 15.17 16.82
C ALA A 33 7.49 16.02 16.11
N LYS A 34 8.77 15.68 16.33
CA LYS A 34 9.91 16.31 15.62
C LYS A 34 10.07 15.76 14.22
N LYS A 35 9.95 14.44 14.10
CA LYS A 35 10.00 13.69 12.85
C LYS A 35 8.98 12.57 12.88
N VAL A 36 8.40 12.26 11.74
CA VAL A 36 7.45 11.17 11.55
C VAL A 36 7.93 10.32 10.38
N SER A 37 8.32 9.09 10.65
CA SER A 37 8.63 8.08 9.63
C SER A 37 7.50 7.07 9.55
N VAL A 38 7.29 6.48 8.38
CA VAL A 38 6.23 5.50 8.13
C VAL A 38 6.85 4.22 7.58
N ALA A 39 6.42 3.07 8.11
CA ALA A 39 6.71 1.75 7.57
C ALA A 39 5.41 1.00 7.25
N SER A 40 5.30 0.50 6.03
CA SER A 40 4.22 -0.40 5.61
C SER A 40 4.70 -1.84 5.75
N SER A 41 3.93 -2.70 6.42
CA SER A 41 4.26 -4.13 6.54
C SER A 41 3.99 -4.93 5.25
N SER A 42 3.26 -4.35 4.31
CA SER A 42 3.12 -4.85 2.94
C SER A 42 4.06 -4.14 1.97
N SER A 43 4.33 -4.78 0.84
CA SER A 43 4.87 -4.11 -0.36
C SER A 43 3.85 -3.14 -0.96
N GLU A 44 4.24 -2.35 -1.96
CA GLU A 44 3.36 -1.33 -2.53
C GLU A 44 2.21 -1.93 -3.33
N VAL A 45 0.98 -1.60 -2.95
CA VAL A 45 -0.23 -2.00 -3.65
C VAL A 45 -0.37 -1.20 -4.96
N LYS A 46 -0.05 -1.84 -6.08
CA LYS A 46 0.06 -1.22 -7.42
C LYS A 46 -1.06 -1.61 -8.37
N PHE A 47 -1.75 -2.72 -8.09
CA PHE A 47 -2.73 -3.33 -8.98
C PHE A 47 -4.02 -3.73 -8.26
N PRO A 48 -5.16 -3.80 -8.97
CA PRO A 48 -6.43 -4.19 -8.37
C PRO A 48 -6.48 -5.69 -8.04
N ASN A 49 -7.04 -6.05 -6.89
CA ASN A 49 -7.44 -7.44 -6.68
C ASN A 49 -8.70 -7.77 -7.49
N VAL A 50 -8.75 -8.98 -8.04
CA VAL A 50 -9.84 -9.52 -8.87
C VAL A 50 -10.38 -10.86 -8.35
N TYR A 51 -9.92 -11.27 -7.17
CA TYR A 51 -10.21 -12.57 -6.55
C TYR A 51 -11.09 -12.47 -5.31
N GLY A 52 -11.78 -11.34 -5.14
CA GLY A 52 -12.81 -11.16 -4.10
C GLY A 52 -12.43 -10.21 -2.96
N ILE A 53 -11.19 -9.71 -2.92
CA ILE A 53 -10.81 -8.62 -2.01
C ILE A 53 -11.23 -7.30 -2.67
N ASP A 54 -12.06 -6.52 -1.96
CA ASP A 54 -12.48 -5.21 -2.45
C ASP A 54 -11.32 -4.22 -2.43
N MET A 55 -11.13 -3.53 -3.53
CA MET A 55 -10.05 -2.55 -3.73
C MET A 55 -10.56 -1.40 -4.57
N PRO A 56 -10.03 -0.18 -4.37
CA PRO A 56 -10.43 0.96 -5.18
C PRO A 56 -9.98 0.81 -6.64
N ALA A 57 -10.33 1.80 -7.46
CA ALA A 57 -9.79 1.86 -8.82
C ALA A 57 -8.26 1.98 -8.77
N LYS A 58 -7.57 1.41 -9.77
CA LYS A 58 -6.11 1.48 -9.90
C LYS A 58 -5.63 2.93 -9.88
N SER A 59 -6.37 3.86 -10.49
CA SER A 59 -6.07 5.30 -10.45
C SER A 59 -6.07 5.91 -9.04
N GLU A 60 -6.76 5.28 -8.09
CA GLU A 60 -6.88 5.73 -6.71
C GLU A 60 -5.85 5.06 -5.77
N LEU A 61 -5.18 4.00 -6.24
CA LEU A 61 -4.05 3.42 -5.52
C LEU A 61 -2.89 4.40 -5.56
N ILE A 62 -2.36 4.78 -4.40
CA ILE A 62 -1.33 5.83 -4.32
C ILE A 62 -0.07 5.41 -5.07
N ALA A 63 0.27 4.13 -5.02
CA ALA A 63 1.50 3.56 -5.57
C ALA A 63 1.39 3.07 -7.01
N SER A 64 0.23 3.12 -7.66
CA SER A 64 0.07 2.59 -9.02
C SER A 64 0.85 3.38 -10.07
N ASN A 65 1.04 4.68 -9.86
CA ASN A 65 1.70 5.61 -10.79
C ASN A 65 2.62 6.62 -10.07
N ARG A 66 3.13 6.28 -8.89
CA ARG A 66 4.04 7.15 -8.11
C ARG A 66 5.28 6.40 -7.68
N SER A 67 6.40 7.09 -7.70
CA SER A 67 7.64 6.69 -7.04
C SER A 67 7.51 6.78 -5.52
N LEU A 68 8.41 6.10 -4.80
CA LEU A 68 8.47 6.13 -3.34
C LEU A 68 8.54 7.56 -2.79
N GLU A 69 9.32 8.43 -3.44
CA GLU A 69 9.48 9.84 -3.05
C GLU A 69 8.19 10.63 -3.21
N GLU A 70 7.46 10.44 -4.32
CA GLU A 70 6.15 11.09 -4.54
C GLU A 70 5.10 10.61 -3.52
N ILE A 71 5.15 9.33 -3.13
CA ILE A 71 4.26 8.80 -2.07
C ILE A 71 4.62 9.41 -0.71
N LYS A 72 5.93 9.48 -0.39
CA LYS A 72 6.43 10.09 0.85
C LYS A 72 6.00 11.55 0.95
N GLU A 73 6.14 12.32 -0.13
CA GLU A 73 5.68 13.71 -0.21
C GLU A 73 4.17 13.82 -0.05
N PHE A 74 3.39 12.95 -0.72
CA PHE A 74 1.94 12.93 -0.60
C PHE A 74 1.47 12.70 0.84
N ILE A 75 2.09 11.74 1.53
CA ILE A 75 1.82 11.40 2.93
C ILE A 75 2.31 12.52 3.87
N GLY A 76 3.39 13.21 3.50
CA GLY A 76 3.99 14.29 4.27
C GLY A 76 4.85 13.81 5.44
N CYS A 77 5.50 12.65 5.29
CA CYS A 77 6.40 12.06 6.31
C CYS A 77 7.88 12.31 5.96
N ASP A 78 8.76 12.19 6.97
CA ASP A 78 10.21 12.35 6.81
C ASP A 78 10.86 11.19 6.06
N ASN A 79 10.41 9.96 6.36
CA ASN A 79 10.89 8.73 5.73
C ASN A 79 9.71 7.79 5.49
N LEU A 80 9.77 7.04 4.39
CA LEU A 80 8.79 6.03 4.04
C LEU A 80 9.53 4.76 3.62
N VAL A 81 9.13 3.62 4.21
CA VAL A 81 9.65 2.29 3.87
C VAL A 81 8.46 1.37 3.61
N TYR A 82 8.56 0.54 2.58
CA TYR A 82 7.68 -0.60 2.34
C TYR A 82 8.46 -1.88 2.57
N GLN A 83 7.76 -2.93 2.99
CA GLN A 83 8.31 -4.27 3.02
C GLN A 83 8.70 -4.70 1.60
N ASP A 84 9.89 -5.30 1.46
CA ASP A 84 10.29 -5.92 0.20
C ASP A 84 9.36 -7.10 -0.12
N LEU A 85 8.95 -7.21 -1.39
CA LEU A 85 7.99 -8.25 -1.78
C LEU A 85 8.55 -9.67 -1.57
N SER A 86 9.85 -9.88 -1.80
CA SER A 86 10.51 -11.15 -1.50
C SER A 86 10.36 -11.52 -0.04
N ASP A 87 10.70 -10.59 0.85
CA ASP A 87 10.68 -10.81 2.29
C ASP A 87 9.25 -11.03 2.80
N LEU A 88 8.26 -10.38 2.19
CA LEU A 88 6.85 -10.64 2.50
C LEU A 88 6.44 -12.08 2.10
N ILE A 89 6.84 -12.54 0.91
CA ILE A 89 6.56 -13.92 0.47
C ILE A 89 7.25 -14.91 1.41
N ASP A 90 8.54 -14.71 1.69
CA ASP A 90 9.34 -15.57 2.57
C ASP A 90 8.72 -15.65 3.96
N SER A 91 8.27 -14.52 4.53
CA SER A 91 7.64 -14.49 5.85
C SER A 91 6.37 -15.34 5.97
N VAL A 92 5.70 -15.63 4.85
CA VAL A 92 4.50 -16.47 4.80
C VAL A 92 4.87 -17.93 4.49
N THR A 93 5.74 -18.16 3.51
CA THR A 93 6.12 -19.51 3.07
C THR A 93 6.99 -20.23 4.11
N GLU A 94 7.79 -19.51 4.91
CA GLU A 94 8.54 -20.09 6.03
C GLU A 94 7.63 -20.72 7.11
N LEU A 95 6.38 -20.25 7.22
CA LEU A 95 5.40 -20.79 8.17
C LEU A 95 4.78 -22.11 7.69
N ASN A 96 4.86 -22.41 6.39
CA ASN A 96 4.35 -23.64 5.81
C ASN A 96 5.16 -24.05 4.58
N SER A 97 6.06 -25.02 4.77
CA SER A 97 6.94 -25.55 3.71
C SER A 97 6.22 -26.23 2.54
N GLU A 98 4.90 -26.44 2.63
CA GLU A 98 4.10 -26.93 1.49
C GLU A 98 3.63 -25.81 0.55
N LEU A 99 3.82 -24.54 0.93
CA LEU A 99 3.51 -23.38 0.09
C LEU A 99 4.76 -22.94 -0.65
N ASP A 100 4.83 -23.25 -1.95
CA ASP A 100 5.92 -22.80 -2.82
C ASP A 100 5.76 -21.33 -3.25
N ASP A 101 4.52 -20.80 -3.24
CA ASP A 101 4.22 -19.44 -3.67
C ASP A 101 2.85 -18.94 -3.13
N VAL A 102 2.60 -17.65 -3.27
CA VAL A 102 1.37 -16.95 -2.90
C VAL A 102 0.84 -16.08 -4.02
N GLU A 103 -0.48 -15.84 -3.99
CA GLU A 103 -1.14 -14.86 -4.86
C GLU A 103 -0.64 -13.45 -4.52
N LYS A 104 -0.05 -12.76 -5.49
CA LYS A 104 0.66 -11.48 -5.31
C LYS A 104 0.41 -10.48 -6.44
N SER A 105 -0.70 -10.65 -7.16
CA SER A 105 -1.06 -9.82 -8.31
C SER A 105 -1.21 -8.35 -7.94
N ILE A 106 -1.67 -8.03 -6.73
CA ILE A 106 -1.81 -6.64 -6.26
C ILE A 106 -0.48 -5.89 -6.19
N PHE A 107 0.64 -6.61 -6.05
CA PHE A 107 2.00 -6.03 -6.02
C PHE A 107 2.69 -6.11 -7.39
N THR A 108 2.49 -7.21 -8.12
CA THR A 108 3.25 -7.54 -9.34
C THR A 108 2.53 -7.26 -10.65
N GLY A 109 1.20 -7.23 -10.63
CA GLY A 109 0.35 -7.20 -11.82
C GLY A 109 0.26 -8.54 -12.56
N VAL A 110 0.86 -9.61 -12.03
CA VAL A 110 0.81 -10.96 -12.61
C VAL A 110 -0.31 -11.74 -11.95
N TYR A 111 -1.35 -12.05 -12.74
CA TYR A 111 -2.51 -12.79 -12.27
C TYR A 111 -2.36 -14.28 -12.60
N PRO A 112 -2.58 -15.20 -11.65
CA PRO A 112 -2.46 -16.65 -11.89
C PRO A 112 -3.57 -17.23 -12.78
N THR A 113 -4.62 -16.46 -13.07
CA THR A 113 -5.71 -16.86 -13.97
C THR A 113 -5.73 -16.01 -15.25
N ASN A 114 -6.52 -16.41 -16.25
CA ASN A 114 -6.67 -15.70 -17.52
C ASN A 114 -7.42 -14.37 -17.36
N ILE A 115 -6.71 -13.37 -16.84
CA ILE A 115 -7.15 -11.99 -16.75
C ILE A 115 -6.63 -11.24 -17.97
N THR A 116 -7.51 -10.53 -18.67
CA THR A 116 -7.14 -9.74 -19.85
C THR A 116 -7.05 -8.26 -19.50
N ASP A 117 -6.23 -7.51 -20.24
CA ASP A 117 -6.15 -6.05 -20.09
C ASP A 117 -7.53 -5.40 -20.23
N ARG A 118 -8.33 -5.87 -21.19
CA ARG A 118 -9.71 -5.41 -21.38
C ARG A 118 -10.57 -5.62 -20.13
N TYR A 119 -10.44 -6.75 -19.45
CA TYR A 119 -11.16 -6.98 -18.20
C TYR A 119 -10.73 -5.99 -17.11
N LEU A 120 -9.42 -5.73 -16.98
CA LEU A 120 -8.90 -4.76 -16.00
C LEU A 120 -9.36 -3.33 -16.32
N GLU A 121 -9.39 -2.94 -17.59
CA GLU A 121 -9.92 -1.64 -18.03
C GLU A 121 -11.43 -1.50 -17.74
N ASP A 122 -12.20 -2.55 -18.00
CA ASP A 122 -13.64 -2.54 -17.73
C ASP A 122 -13.91 -2.51 -16.22
N LEU A 123 -13.09 -3.21 -15.42
CA LEU A 123 -13.12 -3.15 -13.96
C LEU A 123 -12.78 -1.75 -13.44
N GLU A 124 -11.76 -1.12 -14.00
CA GLU A 124 -11.33 0.24 -13.67
C GLU A 124 -12.47 1.24 -13.88
N LYS A 125 -13.08 1.23 -15.08
CA LYS A 125 -14.21 2.11 -15.41
C LYS A 125 -15.39 1.91 -14.45
N LYS A 126 -15.70 0.66 -14.10
CA LYS A 126 -16.77 0.34 -13.14
C LYS A 126 -16.46 0.91 -11.75
N ARG A 127 -15.23 0.75 -11.26
CA ARG A 127 -14.82 1.25 -9.94
C ARG A 127 -14.77 2.78 -9.89
N GLN A 128 -14.28 3.43 -10.94
CA GLN A 128 -14.29 4.89 -11.05
C GLN A 128 -15.72 5.46 -11.00
N ALA A 129 -16.67 4.83 -11.70
CA ALA A 129 -18.07 5.26 -11.73
C ALA A 129 -18.80 5.08 -10.39
N ILE A 130 -18.34 4.18 -9.53
CA ILE A 130 -18.89 4.00 -8.17
C ILE A 130 -18.37 5.08 -7.21
N ASN A 131 -17.14 5.57 -7.45
CA ASN A 131 -16.47 6.52 -6.56
C ASN A 131 -16.60 7.99 -7.01
N SER A 132 -17.28 8.24 -8.14
CA SER A 132 -17.62 9.57 -8.68
C SER A 132 -19.03 10.02 -8.32
#